data_AF-A0A1F1SKX7-F1
#
_entry.id   AF-A0A1F1SKX7-F1
#
_cell.length_a   1.000
_cell.length_b   1.000
_cell.length_c   1.000
_cell.angle_alpha   90.00
_cell.angle_beta   90.00
_cell.angle_gamma   90.00
#
_symmetry.space_group_name_H-M   'P 1'
#
loop_
_entity.id
_entity.type
_entity.pdbx_description
1 polymer ?
#
loop_
_entity_poly.entity_id
_entity_poly.type
_entity_poly.pdbx_seq_one_letter_code
_entity_poly.pdbx_strand_id
1 'polypeptide(L)'
;MPYQTHAAAYTAFKDFYQEELEANPLYRHLIEALKHASSMSAGQYEEAIADLHEFERMCFTNAYIRLDQLSYGHAVEIIRPNDFFFFRSQFKPLASSGNADG
;
A
#
# COMPACT_ATOMS: atom_id res chain seq x y z
N MET A 1 -21.32 15.56 19.78
CA MET A 1 -21.00 14.94 18.48
C MET A 1 -21.08 13.43 18.66
N PRO A 2 -21.80 12.69 17.81
CA PRO A 2 -21.85 11.24 17.94
C PRO A 2 -20.46 10.69 17.66
N TYR A 3 -19.95 9.88 18.58
CA TYR A 3 -18.73 9.10 18.39
C TYR A 3 -18.90 8.31 17.10
N GLN A 4 -18.16 8.66 16.05
CA GLN A 4 -18.08 7.79 14.88
C GLN A 4 -17.46 6.50 15.40
N THR A 5 -18.18 5.38 15.28
CA THR A 5 -17.68 4.09 15.75
C THR A 5 -16.35 3.81 15.03
N HIS A 6 -15.33 3.33 15.74
CA HIS A 6 -14.01 3.07 15.15
C HIS A 6 -14.08 2.28 13.84
N ALA A 7 -15.07 1.39 13.71
CA ALA A 7 -15.34 0.66 12.47
C ALA A 7 -15.66 1.58 11.27
N ALA A 8 -16.49 2.60 11.45
CA ALA A 8 -16.85 3.54 10.39
C ALA A 8 -15.66 4.42 9.98
N ALA A 9 -14.84 4.87 10.95
CA ALA A 9 -13.64 5.65 10.66
C ALA A 9 -12.55 4.80 9.97
N TYR A 10 -12.43 3.52 10.34
CA TYR A 10 -11.54 2.57 9.67
C TYR A 10 -11.99 2.26 8.24
N THR A 11 -13.30 2.14 7.99
CA THR A 11 -13.82 2.04 6.62
C THR A 11 -13.54 3.30 5.81
N ALA A 12 -13.78 4.49 6.38
CA ALA A 12 -13.48 5.75 5.70
C ALA A 12 -11.99 5.87 5.33
N PHE A 13 -11.08 5.40 6.19
CA PHE A 13 -9.66 5.33 5.84
C PHE A 13 -9.40 4.43 4.63
N LYS A 14 -10.01 3.23 4.59
CA LYS A 14 -9.84 2.32 3.46
C LYS A 14 -10.30 2.95 2.16
N ASP A 15 -11.43 3.66 2.20
CA ASP A 15 -11.96 4.39 1.06
C ASP A 15 -10.97 5.50 0.64
N PHE A 16 -10.47 6.31 1.58
CA PHE A 16 -9.47 7.34 1.27
C PHE A 16 -8.19 6.76 0.68
N TYR A 17 -7.68 5.67 1.26
CA TYR A 17 -6.48 5.01 0.75
C TYR A 17 -6.70 4.49 -0.68
N GLN A 18 -7.84 3.86 -0.93
CA GLN A 18 -8.20 3.39 -2.26
C GLN A 18 -8.35 4.55 -3.26
N GLU A 19 -8.99 5.65 -2.87
CA GLU A 19 -9.09 6.86 -3.69
C GLU A 19 -7.69 7.39 -4.07
N GLU A 20 -6.75 7.48 -3.11
CA GLU A 20 -5.38 7.95 -3.36
C GLU A 20 -4.61 7.02 -4.31
N LEU A 21 -4.84 5.70 -4.22
CA LEU A 21 -4.24 4.73 -5.14
C LEU A 21 -4.82 4.85 -6.55
N GLU A 22 -6.15 4.94 -6.67
CA GLU A 22 -6.86 5.00 -7.95
C GLU A 22 -6.77 6.37 -8.63
N ALA A 23 -6.49 7.43 -7.88
CA ALA A 23 -6.26 8.77 -8.42
C ALA A 23 -5.05 8.83 -9.36
N ASN A 24 -4.07 7.95 -9.18
CA ASN A 24 -2.89 7.88 -10.03
C ASN A 24 -2.90 6.61 -10.91
N PRO A 25 -3.02 6.72 -12.25
CA PRO A 25 -2.99 5.57 -13.14
C PRO A 25 -1.68 4.78 -13.07
N LEU A 26 -0.59 5.41 -12.59
CA LEU A 26 0.71 4.77 -12.37
C LEU A 26 0.62 3.57 -11.42
N TYR A 27 -0.26 3.60 -10.42
CA TYR A 27 -0.44 2.49 -9.49
C TYR A 27 -0.77 1.19 -10.22
N ARG A 28 -1.75 1.24 -11.14
CA ARG A 28 -2.15 0.08 -11.93
C ARG A 28 -1.00 -0.41 -12.81
N HIS A 29 -0.27 0.51 -13.44
CA HIS A 29 0.87 0.16 -14.28
C HIS A 29 1.98 -0.54 -13.49
N LEU A 30 2.31 -0.06 -12.28
CA LEU A 30 3.31 -0.70 -11.41
C LEU A 30 2.88 -2.12 -11.00
N ILE A 31 1.62 -2.29 -10.59
CA ILE A 31 1.07 -3.59 -10.21
C ILE A 31 1.07 -4.57 -11.40
N GLU A 32 0.66 -4.11 -12.59
CA GLU A 32 0.68 -4.94 -13.79
C GLU A 32 2.10 -5.31 -14.22
N ALA A 33 3.05 -4.37 -14.15
CA ALA A 33 4.45 -4.64 -14.45
C ALA A 33 5.05 -5.70 -13.51
N LEU A 34 4.76 -5.61 -12.21
CA LEU A 34 5.22 -6.58 -11.21
C LEU A 34 4.56 -7.96 -11.34
N LYS A 35 3.35 -8.06 -11.91
CA LYS A 35 2.73 -9.36 -12.25
C LYS A 35 3.47 -10.07 -13.38
N HIS A 36 4.18 -9.34 -14.23
CA HIS A 36 5.03 -9.86 -15.30
C HIS A 36 6.52 -9.91 -14.89
N ALA A 37 6.78 -10.22 -13.61
CA ALA A 37 8.12 -10.34 -13.03
C ALA A 37 9.07 -11.25 -13.83
N SER A 38 8.54 -12.25 -14.55
CA SER A 38 9.31 -13.20 -15.35
C SER A 38 10.10 -12.57 -16.50
N SER A 39 9.74 -11.36 -16.94
CA SER A 39 10.48 -10.61 -17.95
C SER A 39 11.48 -9.60 -17.38
N MET A 40 11.58 -9.49 -16.05
CA MET A 40 12.46 -8.54 -15.36
C MET A 40 13.67 -9.25 -14.77
N SER A 41 14.81 -8.55 -14.74
CA SER A 41 15.94 -9.00 -13.92
C SER A 41 15.63 -8.84 -12.43
N ALA A 42 16.31 -9.60 -11.57
CA ALA A 42 16.08 -9.55 -10.12
C ALA A 42 16.25 -8.12 -9.55
N GLY A 43 17.29 -7.38 -9.98
CA GLY A 43 17.50 -6.00 -9.55
C GLY A 43 16.37 -5.05 -9.97
N GLN A 44 15.92 -5.14 -11.23
CA GLN A 44 14.79 -4.33 -11.71
C GLN A 44 13.47 -4.65 -11.00
N TYR A 45 13.27 -5.91 -10.61
CA TYR A 45 12.10 -6.33 -9.86
C TYR A 45 12.13 -5.79 -8.43
N GLU A 46 13.29 -5.80 -7.77
CA GLU A 46 13.46 -5.21 -6.43
C GLU A 46 13.26 -3.70 -6.44
N GLU A 47 13.82 -3.00 -7.43
CA GLU A 47 13.60 -1.56 -7.62
C GLU A 47 12.12 -1.25 -7.87
N ALA A 48 11.44 -2.01 -8.75
CA ALA A 48 10.02 -1.82 -9.02
C ALA A 48 9.12 -2.07 -7.78
N ILE A 49 9.49 -3.03 -6.92
CA ILE A 49 8.80 -3.23 -5.62
C ILE A 49 9.04 -2.04 -4.69
N ALA A 50 10.27 -1.53 -4.63
CA ALA A 50 10.61 -0.38 -3.80
C ALA A 50 9.83 0.86 -4.23
N ASP A 51 9.80 1.15 -5.54
CA ASP A 51 9.05 2.26 -6.13
C ASP A 51 7.54 2.14 -5.83
N LEU A 52 6.99 0.92 -5.96
CA LEU A 52 5.60 0.66 -5.60
C LEU A 52 5.34 0.93 -4.12
N HIS A 53 6.18 0.44 -3.22
CA HIS A 53 5.99 0.62 -1.78
C HIS A 53 6.20 2.08 -1.35
N GLU A 54 7.05 2.84 -2.02
CA GLU A 54 7.17 4.28 -1.81
C GLU A 54 5.89 5.01 -2.24
N PHE A 55 5.37 4.68 -3.43
CA PHE A 55 4.11 5.22 -3.92
C PHE A 55 2.95 4.89 -2.96
N GLU A 56 2.79 3.61 -2.58
CA GLU A 56 1.75 3.18 -1.65
C GLU A 56 1.89 3.84 -0.27
N ARG A 57 3.11 4.10 0.19
CA ARG A 57 3.37 4.81 1.46
C ARG A 57 2.93 6.27 1.38
N MET A 58 3.16 6.94 0.25
CA MET A 58 2.68 8.30 0.02
C MET A 58 1.14 8.33 0.05
N CYS A 59 0.47 7.44 -0.67
CA CYS A 59 -1.00 7.32 -0.66
C CYS A 59 -1.53 7.02 0.76
N PHE A 60 -0.87 6.12 1.50
CA PHE A 60 -1.23 5.81 2.88
C PHE A 60 -1.12 7.04 3.79
N THR A 61 -0.05 7.82 3.62
CA THR A 61 0.18 9.05 4.39
C THR A 61 -0.90 10.10 4.11
N ASN A 62 -1.26 10.29 2.85
CA ASN A 62 -2.34 11.22 2.47
C ASN A 62 -3.69 10.78 3.05
N ALA A 63 -4.03 9.49 2.94
CA ALA A 63 -5.23 8.93 3.54
C ALA A 63 -5.25 9.07 5.07
N TYR A 64 -4.09 8.89 5.71
CA TYR A 64 -3.93 9.09 7.15
C TYR A 64 -4.18 10.55 7.54
N ILE A 65 -3.64 11.52 6.80
CA ILE A 65 -3.87 12.96 7.05
C ILE A 65 -5.37 13.30 6.91
N ARG A 66 -6.05 12.75 5.89
CA ARG A 66 -7.51 12.93 5.73
C ARG A 66 -8.29 12.33 6.89
N LEU A 67 -7.90 11.15 7.37
CA LEU A 67 -8.49 10.52 8.55
C LEU A 67 -8.23 11.36 9.81
N ASP A 68 -7.03 11.91 9.98
CA ASP A 68 -6.63 12.71 11.13
C ASP A 68 -7.47 13.99 11.23
N GLN A 69 -7.72 14.65 10.10
CA GLN A 69 -8.64 15.80 10.03
C GLN A 69 -10.07 15.41 10.42
N LEU A 70 -10.56 14.26 9.94
CA LEU A 70 -11.92 13.78 10.20
C LEU A 70 -12.11 13.31 11.65
N SER A 71 -11.04 12.82 12.27
CA SER A 71 -11.01 12.34 13.66
C SER A 71 -10.50 13.37 14.67
N TYR A 72 -10.29 14.63 14.26
CA TYR A 72 -9.79 15.71 15.13
C TYR A 72 -8.43 15.41 15.80
N GLY A 73 -7.51 14.76 15.08
CA GLY A 73 -6.16 14.43 15.59
C GLY A 73 -6.05 13.05 16.23
N HIS A 74 -7.11 12.23 16.13
CA HIS A 74 -7.20 10.91 16.77
C HIS A 74 -7.05 9.74 15.78
N ALA A 75 -6.45 9.97 14.61
CA ALA A 75 -6.27 8.91 13.60
C ALA A 75 -5.44 7.74 14.11
N VAL A 76 -4.45 8.01 14.96
CA VAL A 76 -3.57 6.99 15.56
C VAL A 76 -4.31 5.95 16.41
N GLU A 77 -5.50 6.29 16.91
CA GLU A 77 -6.36 5.37 17.66
C GLU A 77 -7.12 4.40 16.74
N ILE A 78 -7.25 4.77 15.46
CA ILE A 78 -7.95 3.99 14.43
C ILE A 78 -6.96 3.17 13.60
N ILE A 79 -5.88 3.80 13.12
CA ILE A 79 -4.80 3.20 12.32
C ILE A 79 -3.47 3.77 12.76
N ARG A 80 -2.48 2.88 12.93
CA ARG A 80 -1.11 3.28 13.25
C ARG A 80 -0.29 3.41 11.96
N PRO A 81 0.70 4.31 11.92
CA PRO A 81 1.62 4.39 10.78
C PRO A 81 2.31 3.06 10.42
N ASN A 82 2.59 2.22 11.42
CA ASN A 82 3.17 0.89 11.21
C ASN A 82 2.21 -0.10 10.56
N ASP A 83 0.90 0.18 10.56
CA ASP A 83 -0.08 -0.70 9.93
C ASP A 83 0.06 -0.70 8.41
N PHE A 84 0.78 0.27 7.83
CA PHE A 84 1.10 0.32 6.39
C PHE A 84 1.56 -1.03 5.82
N PHE A 85 2.30 -1.84 6.59
CA PHE A 85 2.75 -3.17 6.16
C PHE A 85 1.59 -4.10 5.76
N PHE A 86 0.41 -3.93 6.36
CA PHE A 86 -0.81 -4.70 6.06
C PHE A 86 -1.60 -4.14 4.87
N PHE A 87 -1.35 -2.90 4.47
CA PHE A 87 -2.05 -2.23 3.36
C PHE A 87 -1.27 -2.30 2.05
N ARG A 88 0.06 -2.32 2.12
CA ARG A 88 0.90 -2.41 0.93
C ARG A 88 0.70 -3.71 0.16
N SER A 89 0.90 -3.66 -1.15
CA SER A 89 0.82 -4.84 -2.00
C SER A 89 1.90 -5.85 -1.64
N GLN A 90 1.50 -7.13 -1.59
CA GLN A 90 2.36 -8.24 -1.23
C GLN A 90 2.86 -8.92 -2.50
N PHE A 91 4.12 -8.66 -2.84
CA PHE A 91 4.82 -9.35 -3.92
C PHE A 91 5.82 -10.34 -3.34
N LYS A 92 5.82 -11.57 -3.85
CA LYS A 92 6.85 -12.54 -3.48
C LYS A 92 8.17 -12.11 -4.12
N PRO A 93 9.31 -12.23 -3.41
CA PRO A 93 10.60 -12.20 -4.07
C PRO A 93 10.58 -13.18 -5.24
N LEU A 94 11.12 -12.79 -6.40
CA LEU A 94 11.49 -13.76 -7.41
C LEU A 94 12.47 -14.70 -6.71
N ALA A 95 12.01 -15.90 -6.33
CA ALA A 95 12.89 -16.89 -5.77
C ALA A 95 14.04 -17.04 -6.78
N SER A 96 15.29 -16.89 -6.32
CA SER A 96 16.41 -17.47 -7.04
C SER A 96 16.01 -18.92 -7.27
N SER A 97 15.60 -19.24 -8.49
CA SER A 97 15.38 -20.61 -8.94
C SER A 97 16.76 -21.26 -8.99
N GLY A 98 17.32 -21.54 -7.82
CA GLY A 98 18.46 -22.40 -7.63
C GLY A 98 17.97 -23.82 -7.85
N ASN A 99 18.09 -24.26 -9.09
CA ASN A 99 17.99 -25.65 -9.48
C ASN A 99 19.01 -26.47 -8.67
N ALA A 100 18.56 -27.56 -8.03
CA ALA A 100 19.36 -28.78 -7.91
C ALA A 100 18.39 -29.96 -7.73
N ASP A 101 18.13 -30.62 -8.85
CA ASP A 101 17.70 -32.01 -8.97
C ASP A 101 18.34 -32.90 -7.89
N GLY A 102 17.51 -33.80 -7.33
CA GLY A 102 17.96 -34.89 -6.47
C GLY A 102 18.52 -36.08 -7.24
#